data_AF-A0A9W7VQK9-F1
#
_entry.id   AF-A0A9W7VQK9-F1
#
_cell.length_a   1.000
_cell.length_b   1.000
_cell.length_c   1.000
_cell.angle_alpha   90.00
_cell.angle_beta   90.00
_cell.angle_gamma   90.00
#
_symmetry.space_group_name_H-M   'P 1'
#
loop_
_entity.id
_entity.type
_entity.pdbx_description
1 polymer ?
#
loop_
_entity_poly.entity_id
_entity_poly.type
_entity_poly.pdbx_seq_one_letter_code
_entity_poly.pdbx_strand_id
1 'polypeptide(L)'
;MNLKKFGLTLLSAATLAACGSVTQTSNSSSSAGSEDSDTINIGGDFGLTGSASAYGSYINDGATLAFNELNESGGIDGKQINYIATDNKSNVQESANEATRLLAEENLSVLLASDIAASTEAAIQPAENAEVPMIIPSATVDDLTLDSQGNVFDYVFQIAFQISNQTEALGRFADEKGWSTAAVLQDNSSDYGQNLASQFEEDYSGDVVIKESFLSGDTDFSSILNNVKAQDPDVLFIAGYYPEGGAIVKQAREMGIDAAILGPNGLGNDEFINLAGAENVTDFYYATIFVTGEYGSDAANEFAEKYRAEFDTEPDLFSAGGYDAARLAADAIDRAGSTDPQAIRNALEETQDFEGVTGNISFDEDHNPVMNSFVVGYTEGEISSVEAVTAE
;
A
#
# COMPACT_ATOMS: atom_id res chain seq x y z
N MET A 1 -2.27 2.77 -70.90
CA MET A 1 -1.32 2.84 -72.04
C MET A 1 0.05 3.11 -71.45
N ASN A 2 0.89 2.08 -71.32
CA ASN A 2 2.13 1.89 -72.11
C ASN A 2 3.21 2.93 -71.74
N LEU A 3 4.49 2.64 -71.49
CA LEU A 3 5.32 1.44 -71.58
C LEU A 3 6.68 1.80 -70.94
N LYS A 4 7.20 0.96 -70.03
CA LYS A 4 8.53 0.34 -70.06
C LYS A 4 9.78 1.11 -70.56
N LYS A 5 10.81 1.06 -69.68
CA LYS A 5 12.28 0.90 -69.92
C LYS A 5 13.00 2.13 -70.55
N PHE A 6 14.26 2.48 -70.26
CA PHE A 6 15.51 1.69 -70.38
C PHE A 6 16.75 2.55 -69.94
N GLY A 7 17.87 1.91 -69.56
CA GLY A 7 19.27 2.41 -69.75
C GLY A 7 19.83 3.41 -68.71
N LEU A 8 20.75 3.06 -67.79
CA LEU A 8 22.18 2.74 -67.96
C LEU A 8 22.97 3.91 -68.63
N THR A 9 23.94 4.56 -67.97
CA THR A 9 25.38 4.20 -67.85
C THR A 9 26.27 5.40 -67.40
N LEU A 10 27.30 5.09 -66.60
CA LEU A 10 28.69 5.64 -66.55
C LEU A 10 29.03 7.05 -65.97
N LEU A 11 29.78 6.98 -64.85
CA LEU A 11 31.15 7.48 -64.62
C LEU A 11 31.43 8.99 -64.67
N SER A 12 31.98 9.53 -63.57
CA SER A 12 33.31 10.18 -63.54
C SER A 12 33.72 10.53 -62.10
N ALA A 13 34.87 10.02 -61.69
CA ALA A 13 35.60 10.42 -60.50
C ALA A 13 36.51 11.62 -60.81
N ALA A 14 36.65 12.56 -59.89
CA ALA A 14 37.83 13.43 -59.80
C ALA A 14 37.97 13.99 -58.38
N THR A 15 38.98 13.47 -57.69
CA THR A 15 39.55 13.93 -56.43
C THR A 15 40.17 15.33 -56.56
N LEU A 16 39.96 16.20 -55.58
CA LEU A 16 40.94 17.21 -55.19
C LEU A 16 41.25 17.06 -53.71
N ALA A 17 42.46 16.59 -53.43
CA ALA A 17 43.12 16.72 -52.16
C ALA A 17 43.58 18.18 -51.99
N ALA A 18 43.13 18.84 -50.92
CA ALA A 18 43.76 20.04 -50.40
C ALA A 18 44.24 19.74 -48.98
N CYS A 19 45.56 19.59 -48.83
CA CYS A 19 46.25 19.55 -47.55
C CYS A 19 46.23 20.97 -46.94
N GLY A 20 45.87 21.07 -45.67
CA GLY A 20 45.92 22.33 -44.93
C GLY A 20 45.88 22.11 -43.41
N SER A 21 47.06 21.83 -42.85
CA SER A 21 47.49 22.21 -41.50
C SER A 21 46.74 21.64 -40.28
N VAL A 22 47.36 20.59 -39.74
CA VAL A 22 47.21 20.07 -38.38
C VAL A 22 47.35 21.20 -37.35
N THR A 23 46.29 21.42 -36.58
CA THR A 23 46.38 21.98 -35.23
C THR A 23 45.84 20.88 -34.31
N GLN A 24 46.73 20.30 -33.49
CA GLN A 24 46.35 19.35 -32.45
C GLN A 24 45.53 20.09 -31.40
N THR A 25 44.21 19.97 -31.48
CA THR A 25 43.34 20.21 -30.34
C THR A 25 43.19 18.87 -29.64
N SER A 26 43.78 18.75 -28.45
CA SER A 26 43.56 17.64 -27.53
C SER A 26 42.06 17.49 -27.28
N ASN A 27 41.47 16.43 -27.83
CA ASN A 27 40.13 15.98 -27.49
C ASN A 27 40.17 15.47 -26.04
N SER A 28 39.93 16.37 -25.09
CA SER A 28 39.41 15.99 -23.78
C SER A 28 38.03 15.41 -24.03
N SER A 29 37.94 14.09 -23.93
CA SER A 29 36.69 13.35 -23.75
C SER A 29 36.01 13.89 -22.50
N SER A 30 35.16 14.91 -22.68
CA SER A 30 34.11 15.22 -21.72
C SER A 30 33.20 14.01 -21.69
N SER A 31 33.21 13.26 -20.59
CA SER A 31 32.07 12.43 -20.25
C SER A 31 30.86 13.35 -20.30
N ALA A 32 29.85 12.96 -21.08
CA ALA A 32 28.52 13.47 -20.85
C ALA A 32 28.17 13.06 -19.42
N GLY A 33 28.33 13.97 -18.46
CA GLY A 33 27.58 13.87 -17.21
C GLY A 33 26.12 13.91 -17.62
N SER A 34 25.32 12.98 -17.09
CA SER A 34 23.87 13.15 -17.14
C SER A 34 23.57 14.56 -16.65
N GLU A 35 22.80 15.33 -17.41
CA GLU A 35 22.16 16.51 -16.84
C GLU A 35 21.31 15.98 -15.69
N ASP A 36 21.78 16.25 -14.48
CA ASP A 36 21.12 15.92 -13.24
C ASP A 36 19.78 16.68 -13.29
N SER A 37 18.69 15.94 -13.48
CA SER A 37 17.35 16.52 -13.53
C SER A 37 17.15 17.35 -12.25
N ASP A 38 16.72 18.60 -12.39
CA ASP A 38 16.38 19.49 -11.26
C ASP A 38 15.15 18.96 -10.46
N THR A 39 14.56 17.86 -10.91
CA THR A 39 13.36 17.21 -10.36
C THR A 39 13.58 15.73 -10.04
N ILE A 40 12.99 15.29 -8.93
CA ILE A 40 12.94 13.90 -8.48
C ILE A 40 11.54 13.38 -8.80
N ASN A 41 11.42 12.42 -9.72
CA ASN A 41 10.12 11.89 -10.11
C ASN A 41 9.77 10.69 -9.23
N ILE A 42 8.60 10.75 -8.60
CA ILE A 42 8.05 9.66 -7.78
C ILE A 42 6.67 9.32 -8.33
N GLY A 43 6.41 8.03 -8.56
CA GLY A 43 5.12 7.55 -9.02
C GLY A 43 4.27 7.03 -7.88
N GLY A 44 2.96 7.02 -8.07
CA GLY A 44 2.02 6.29 -7.22
C GLY A 44 0.93 5.64 -8.06
N ASP A 45 0.65 4.37 -7.82
CA ASP A 45 -0.37 3.61 -8.54
C ASP A 45 -1.47 3.15 -7.58
N PHE A 46 -2.61 3.85 -7.53
CA PHE A 46 -3.65 3.59 -6.53
C PHE A 46 -5.03 3.38 -7.14
N GLY A 47 -5.90 2.66 -6.42
CA GLY A 47 -7.33 2.68 -6.69
C GLY A 47 -7.93 4.01 -6.25
N LEU A 48 -7.89 5.05 -7.09
CA LEU A 48 -8.53 6.34 -6.79
C LEU A 48 -10.02 6.32 -7.13
N THR A 49 -10.42 5.38 -8.00
CA THR A 49 -11.80 5.02 -8.25
C THR A 49 -12.01 3.51 -8.08
N GLY A 50 -13.27 3.08 -8.05
CA GLY A 50 -13.63 1.67 -7.88
C GLY A 50 -13.85 1.28 -6.42
N SER A 51 -13.85 -0.03 -6.17
CA SER A 51 -14.24 -0.63 -4.88
C SER A 51 -13.25 -0.36 -3.74
N ALA A 52 -12.01 0.01 -4.05
CA ALA A 52 -10.96 0.30 -3.08
C ALA A 52 -10.69 1.81 -2.93
N SER A 53 -11.52 2.66 -3.55
CA SER A 53 -11.31 4.13 -3.63
C SER A 53 -11.06 4.84 -2.31
N ALA A 54 -11.66 4.37 -1.21
CA ALA A 54 -11.40 4.93 0.12
C ALA A 54 -9.93 4.72 0.54
N TYR A 55 -9.33 3.56 0.28
CA TYR A 55 -7.94 3.31 0.63
C TYR A 55 -6.98 4.11 -0.26
N GLY A 56 -7.13 4.00 -1.58
CA GLY A 56 -6.22 4.64 -2.53
C GLY A 56 -6.21 6.16 -2.43
N SER A 57 -7.36 6.78 -2.18
CA SER A 57 -7.44 8.24 -2.00
C SER A 57 -6.69 8.68 -0.74
N TYR A 58 -6.90 7.99 0.39
CA TYR A 58 -6.22 8.33 1.64
C TYR A 58 -4.69 8.14 1.53
N ILE A 59 -4.22 7.05 0.92
CA ILE A 59 -2.78 6.85 0.67
C ILE A 59 -2.22 7.98 -0.17
N ASN A 60 -2.90 8.34 -1.26
CA ASN A 60 -2.47 9.42 -2.14
C ASN A 60 -2.43 10.77 -1.41
N ASP A 61 -3.41 11.08 -0.58
CA ASP A 61 -3.49 12.32 0.18
C ASP A 61 -2.35 12.39 1.23
N GLY A 62 -2.08 11.29 1.92
CA GLY A 62 -0.93 11.17 2.83
C GLY A 62 0.40 11.41 2.13
N ALA A 63 0.63 10.75 0.98
CA ALA A 63 1.85 10.95 0.19
C ALA A 63 1.98 12.39 -0.33
N THR A 64 0.86 12.96 -0.80
CA THR A 64 0.80 14.35 -1.28
C THR A 64 1.19 15.34 -0.18
N LEU A 65 0.67 15.16 1.04
CA LEU A 65 1.00 16.00 2.18
C LEU A 65 2.50 15.98 2.48
N ALA A 66 3.11 14.79 2.58
CA ALA A 66 4.54 14.64 2.84
C ALA A 66 5.41 15.31 1.77
N PHE A 67 5.11 15.08 0.48
CA PHE A 67 5.89 15.67 -0.60
C PHE A 67 5.71 17.19 -0.72
N ASN A 68 4.52 17.72 -0.41
CA ASN A 68 4.30 19.16 -0.33
C ASN A 68 5.15 19.79 0.78
N GLU A 69 5.15 19.22 1.98
CA GLU A 69 5.98 19.70 3.09
C GLU A 69 7.48 19.69 2.72
N LEU A 70 7.95 18.62 2.08
CA LEU A 70 9.33 18.49 1.62
C LEU A 70 9.67 19.57 0.58
N ASN A 71 8.82 19.77 -0.44
CA ASN A 71 9.02 20.79 -1.46
C ASN A 71 9.03 22.21 -0.87
N GLU A 72 8.11 22.51 0.05
CA GLU A 72 8.05 23.79 0.77
C GLU A 72 9.30 24.03 1.63
N SER A 73 9.91 22.97 2.15
CA SER A 73 11.18 23.02 2.90
C SER A 73 12.43 23.16 2.01
N GLY A 74 12.26 23.15 0.69
CA GLY A 74 13.34 23.32 -0.30
C GLY A 74 13.66 22.07 -1.12
N GLY A 75 12.92 20.97 -0.92
CA GLY A 75 13.16 19.69 -1.58
C GLY A 75 14.33 18.90 -1.00
N ILE A 76 14.82 17.90 -1.74
CA ILE A 76 15.93 17.03 -1.33
C ILE A 76 17.19 17.50 -2.06
N ASP A 77 18.22 17.90 -1.32
CA ASP A 77 19.43 18.55 -1.88
C ASP A 77 19.13 19.73 -2.83
N GLY A 78 18.02 20.44 -2.59
CA GLY A 78 17.54 21.55 -3.42
C GLY A 78 16.80 21.15 -4.69
N LYS A 79 16.61 19.85 -4.95
CA LYS A 79 15.79 19.32 -6.05
C LYS A 79 14.35 19.15 -5.61
N GLN A 80 13.42 19.57 -6.46
CA GLN A 80 11.99 19.47 -6.16
C GLN A 80 11.46 18.07 -6.50
N ILE A 81 10.53 17.59 -5.69
CA ILE A 81 9.83 16.33 -5.90
C ILE A 81 8.65 16.58 -6.84
N ASN A 82 8.61 15.83 -7.93
CA ASN A 82 7.49 15.77 -8.85
C ASN A 82 6.76 14.43 -8.65
N TYR A 83 5.68 14.48 -7.89
CA TYR A 83 4.87 13.31 -7.56
C TYR A 83 3.74 13.13 -8.59
N ILE A 84 3.65 11.93 -9.15
CA ILE A 84 2.72 11.57 -10.24
C ILE A 84 1.88 10.37 -9.78
N ALA A 85 0.63 10.63 -9.40
CA ALA A 85 -0.33 9.58 -9.05
C ALA A 85 -1.18 9.16 -10.26
N THR A 86 -1.46 7.85 -10.39
CA THR A 86 -2.36 7.25 -11.38
C THR A 86 -3.49 6.49 -10.73
N ASP A 87 -4.64 6.44 -11.43
CA ASP A 87 -5.82 5.68 -11.00
C ASP A 87 -5.88 4.32 -11.70
N ASN A 88 -5.64 3.24 -10.95
CA ASN A 88 -5.84 1.87 -11.43
C ASN A 88 -7.28 1.35 -11.28
N LYS A 89 -8.20 2.17 -10.77
CA LYS A 89 -9.64 1.86 -10.71
C LYS A 89 -9.97 0.62 -9.88
N SER A 90 -9.11 0.27 -8.91
CA SER A 90 -9.21 -0.95 -8.12
C SER A 90 -9.15 -2.22 -8.99
N ASN A 91 -8.36 -2.21 -10.07
CA ASN A 91 -8.28 -3.29 -11.03
C ASN A 91 -6.84 -3.77 -11.26
N VAL A 92 -6.63 -5.08 -11.06
CA VAL A 92 -5.33 -5.76 -11.21
C VAL A 92 -4.65 -5.49 -12.55
N GLN A 93 -5.40 -5.56 -13.66
CA GLN A 93 -4.82 -5.37 -14.99
C GLN A 93 -4.46 -3.90 -15.25
N GLU A 94 -5.29 -2.98 -14.77
CA GLU A 94 -5.00 -1.54 -14.89
C GLU A 94 -3.82 -1.15 -14.01
N SER A 95 -3.66 -1.73 -12.82
CA SER A 95 -2.49 -1.50 -11.96
C SER A 95 -1.19 -1.93 -12.65
N ALA A 96 -1.14 -3.15 -13.19
CA ALA A 96 0.02 -3.57 -13.99
C ALA A 96 0.31 -2.64 -15.18
N ASN A 97 -0.74 -2.13 -15.84
CA ASN A 97 -0.59 -1.23 -16.99
C ASN A 97 -0.07 0.16 -16.59
N GLU A 98 -0.64 0.78 -15.54
CA GLU A 98 -0.22 2.10 -15.08
C GLU A 98 1.16 2.06 -14.43
N ALA A 99 1.48 1.03 -13.63
CA ALA A 99 2.83 0.82 -13.13
C ALA A 99 3.84 0.71 -14.28
N THR A 100 3.56 -0.12 -15.30
CA THR A 100 4.43 -0.24 -16.49
C THR A 100 4.60 1.10 -17.21
N ARG A 101 3.52 1.87 -17.37
CA ARG A 101 3.55 3.17 -18.04
C ARG A 101 4.39 4.18 -17.25
N LEU A 102 4.12 4.31 -15.96
CA LEU A 102 4.85 5.19 -15.05
C LEU A 102 6.36 4.91 -15.09
N LEU A 103 6.73 3.63 -14.94
CA LEU A 103 8.13 3.20 -14.95
C LEU A 103 8.83 3.43 -16.31
N ALA A 104 8.10 3.32 -17.42
CA ALA A 104 8.66 3.50 -18.76
C ALA A 104 8.74 4.97 -19.21
N GLU A 105 7.83 5.82 -18.76
CA GLU A 105 7.63 7.16 -19.31
C GLU A 105 8.09 8.30 -18.38
N GLU A 106 8.03 8.11 -17.07
CA GLU A 106 8.20 9.20 -16.09
C GLU A 106 9.60 9.25 -15.45
N ASN A 107 10.49 8.31 -15.80
CA ASN A 107 11.85 8.24 -15.25
C ASN A 107 11.86 8.28 -13.70
N LEU A 108 11.11 7.37 -13.10
CA LEU A 108 10.87 7.33 -11.65
C LEU A 108 12.13 6.94 -10.87
N SER A 109 12.32 7.59 -9.73
CA SER A 109 13.28 7.19 -8.70
C SER A 109 12.70 6.15 -7.75
N VAL A 110 11.40 6.25 -7.45
CA VAL A 110 10.64 5.35 -6.56
C VAL A 110 9.20 5.23 -7.08
N LEU A 111 8.59 4.07 -6.91
CA LEU A 111 7.16 3.84 -7.08
C LEU A 111 6.50 3.56 -5.72
N LEU A 112 5.42 4.27 -5.39
CA LEU A 112 4.55 3.92 -4.28
C LEU A 112 3.49 2.94 -4.80
N ALA A 113 3.41 1.75 -4.19
CA ALA A 113 2.52 0.67 -4.63
C ALA A 113 1.05 0.92 -4.26
N SER A 114 0.17 0.09 -4.82
CA SER A 114 -1.28 0.19 -4.61
C SER A 114 -1.72 -0.10 -3.16
N ASP A 115 -2.99 0.16 -2.95
CA ASP A 115 -3.76 0.01 -1.73
C ASP A 115 -4.09 -1.44 -1.32
N ILE A 116 -4.51 -2.28 -2.28
CA ILE A 116 -4.92 -3.68 -2.04
C ILE A 116 -3.86 -4.67 -2.54
N ALA A 117 -3.82 -5.85 -1.94
CA ALA A 117 -2.82 -6.89 -2.23
C ALA A 117 -2.76 -7.27 -3.71
N ALA A 118 -3.90 -7.61 -4.32
CA ALA A 118 -3.92 -8.06 -5.72
C ALA A 118 -3.46 -7.00 -6.74
N SER A 119 -3.72 -5.71 -6.47
CA SER A 119 -3.19 -4.62 -7.32
C SER A 119 -1.69 -4.42 -7.06
N THR A 120 -1.27 -4.44 -5.79
CA THR A 120 0.14 -4.36 -5.40
C THR A 120 0.99 -5.44 -6.07
N GLU A 121 0.54 -6.70 -6.02
CA GLU A 121 1.21 -7.84 -6.65
C GLU A 121 1.37 -7.65 -8.17
N ALA A 122 0.39 -7.00 -8.81
CA ALA A 122 0.41 -6.74 -10.24
C ALA A 122 1.51 -5.73 -10.66
N ALA A 123 1.94 -4.87 -9.75
CA ALA A 123 2.98 -3.86 -9.96
C ALA A 123 4.41 -4.35 -9.63
N ILE A 124 4.55 -5.44 -8.85
CA ILE A 124 5.85 -6.01 -8.44
C ILE A 124 6.74 -6.31 -9.66
N GLN A 125 6.26 -7.16 -10.57
CA GLN A 125 7.08 -7.60 -11.70
C GLN A 125 7.44 -6.46 -12.66
N PRO A 126 6.55 -5.51 -12.97
CA PRO A 126 6.92 -4.25 -13.63
C PRO A 126 8.06 -3.49 -12.92
N ALA A 127 7.99 -3.28 -11.61
CA ALA A 127 8.99 -2.55 -10.84
C ALA A 127 10.36 -3.27 -10.83
N GLU A 128 10.36 -4.57 -10.57
CA GLU A 128 11.54 -5.44 -10.64
C GLU A 128 12.23 -5.38 -12.01
N ASN A 129 11.46 -5.47 -13.09
CA ASN A 129 12.00 -5.40 -14.45
C ASN A 129 12.55 -4.02 -14.81
N ALA A 130 12.01 -2.96 -14.20
CA ALA A 130 12.48 -1.60 -14.38
C ALA A 130 13.66 -1.25 -13.47
N GLU A 131 14.00 -2.12 -12.50
CA GLU A 131 15.00 -1.87 -11.47
C GLU A 131 14.69 -0.59 -10.66
N VAL A 132 13.40 -0.35 -10.37
CA VAL A 132 12.94 0.82 -9.60
C VAL A 132 12.38 0.35 -8.26
N PRO A 133 12.85 0.89 -7.11
CA PRO A 133 12.34 0.52 -5.81
C PRO A 133 10.85 0.86 -5.69
N MET A 134 10.09 -0.11 -5.21
CA MET A 134 8.67 -0.03 -4.93
C MET A 134 8.43 -0.14 -3.42
N ILE A 135 7.75 0.85 -2.84
CA ILE A 135 7.37 0.85 -1.42
C ILE A 135 5.88 0.55 -1.30
N ILE A 136 5.53 -0.49 -0.54
CA ILE A 136 4.16 -0.94 -0.30
C ILE A 136 3.62 -0.29 0.99
N PRO A 137 2.68 0.67 0.89
CA PRO A 137 2.24 1.44 2.04
C PRO A 137 1.22 0.71 2.93
N SER A 138 0.39 -0.19 2.36
CA SER A 138 -0.78 -0.72 3.08
C SER A 138 -1.15 -2.18 2.82
N ALA A 139 -0.69 -2.80 1.74
CA ALA A 139 -0.99 -4.22 1.50
C ALA A 139 -0.23 -5.10 2.48
N THR A 140 -0.92 -6.06 3.10
CA THR A 140 -0.46 -6.76 4.32
C THR A 140 -0.14 -8.23 4.11
N VAL A 141 -0.13 -8.73 2.87
CA VAL A 141 0.20 -10.15 2.62
C VAL A 141 1.66 -10.40 3.01
N ASP A 142 1.90 -11.48 3.75
CA ASP A 142 3.17 -11.74 4.45
C ASP A 142 4.36 -11.97 3.51
N ASP A 143 4.12 -12.52 2.31
CA ASP A 143 5.15 -12.87 1.34
C ASP A 143 5.19 -11.94 0.11
N LEU A 144 4.65 -10.71 0.22
CA LEU A 144 4.66 -9.75 -0.90
C LEU A 144 6.06 -9.36 -1.37
N THR A 145 7.05 -9.46 -0.49
CA THR A 145 8.46 -9.18 -0.81
C THR A 145 9.18 -10.41 -1.35
N LEU A 146 8.52 -11.56 -1.48
CA LEU A 146 9.11 -12.83 -1.92
C LEU A 146 8.54 -13.31 -3.25
N ASP A 147 9.40 -13.91 -4.07
CA ASP A 147 8.97 -14.61 -5.28
C ASP A 147 8.32 -15.98 -4.95
N SER A 148 7.72 -16.60 -5.96
CA SER A 148 7.10 -17.94 -5.83
C SER A 148 8.03 -19.08 -5.37
N GLN A 149 9.34 -18.85 -5.32
CA GLN A 149 10.36 -19.79 -4.83
C GLN A 149 10.87 -19.43 -3.43
N GLY A 150 10.38 -18.33 -2.83
CA GLY A 150 10.81 -17.81 -1.55
C GLY A 150 12.11 -17.01 -1.60
N ASN A 151 12.49 -16.46 -2.76
CA ASN A 151 13.60 -15.51 -2.85
C ASN A 151 13.07 -14.08 -2.70
N VAL A 152 13.79 -13.25 -1.96
CA VAL A 152 13.47 -11.82 -1.81
C VAL A 152 13.57 -11.10 -3.16
N PHE A 153 12.59 -10.26 -3.45
CA PHE A 153 12.62 -9.32 -4.57
C PHE A 153 13.60 -8.17 -4.29
N ASP A 154 14.45 -7.83 -5.26
CA ASP A 154 15.54 -6.87 -5.05
C ASP A 154 15.01 -5.43 -4.80
N TYR A 155 13.84 -5.08 -5.33
CA TYR A 155 13.31 -3.72 -5.37
C TYR A 155 11.96 -3.56 -4.65
N VAL A 156 11.45 -4.56 -3.94
CA VAL A 156 10.15 -4.49 -3.24
C VAL A 156 10.36 -4.36 -1.74
N PHE A 157 9.75 -3.33 -1.14
CA PHE A 157 9.83 -3.05 0.29
C PHE A 157 8.43 -2.85 0.87
N GLN A 158 8.11 -3.53 1.97
CA GLN A 158 6.80 -3.45 2.61
C GLN A 158 6.90 -2.67 3.91
N ILE A 159 6.11 -1.60 4.07
CA ILE A 159 6.04 -0.87 5.36
C ILE A 159 4.72 -1.10 6.10
N ALA A 160 3.80 -1.85 5.50
CA ALA A 160 2.60 -2.32 6.17
C ALA A 160 2.92 -3.49 7.10
N PHE A 161 2.18 -3.60 8.21
CA PHE A 161 2.17 -4.82 9.02
C PHE A 161 1.50 -6.00 8.28
N GLN A 162 1.85 -7.21 8.68
CA GLN A 162 1.47 -8.44 7.97
C GLN A 162 0.13 -9.01 8.46
N ILE A 163 -0.47 -9.96 7.71
CA ILE A 163 -1.71 -10.63 8.09
C ILE A 163 -1.51 -11.41 9.40
N SER A 164 -0.38 -12.10 9.53
CA SER A 164 0.00 -12.81 10.77
C SER A 164 -0.04 -11.88 11.98
N ASN A 165 0.57 -10.69 11.92
CA ASN A 165 0.53 -9.74 13.03
C ASN A 165 -0.90 -9.28 13.40
N GLN A 166 -1.77 -9.12 12.40
CA GLN A 166 -3.15 -8.71 12.61
C GLN A 166 -3.99 -9.80 13.27
N THR A 167 -3.90 -11.01 12.74
CA THR A 167 -4.72 -12.16 13.16
C THR A 167 -4.27 -12.71 14.50
N GLU A 168 -2.96 -12.73 14.78
CA GLU A 168 -2.42 -13.00 16.12
C GLU A 168 -2.97 -12.00 17.14
N ALA A 169 -2.94 -10.70 16.82
CA ALA A 169 -3.45 -9.67 17.71
C ALA A 169 -4.96 -9.81 18.00
N LEU A 170 -5.76 -10.10 16.97
CA LEU A 170 -7.21 -10.27 17.09
C LEU A 170 -7.59 -11.58 17.79
N GLY A 171 -6.90 -12.68 17.48
CA GLY A 171 -7.11 -13.98 18.13
C GLY A 171 -6.80 -13.90 19.62
N ARG A 172 -5.65 -13.34 19.98
CA ARG A 172 -5.26 -13.10 21.37
C ARG A 172 -6.23 -12.15 22.08
N PHE A 173 -6.64 -11.08 21.43
CA PHE A 173 -7.63 -10.16 21.99
C PHE A 173 -8.94 -10.90 22.30
N ALA A 174 -9.42 -11.75 21.38
CA ALA A 174 -10.62 -12.55 21.61
C ALA A 174 -10.48 -13.50 22.81
N ASP A 175 -9.32 -14.17 22.91
CA ASP A 175 -9.00 -15.07 24.03
C ASP A 175 -8.97 -14.31 25.37
N GLU A 176 -8.38 -13.12 25.41
CA GLU A 176 -8.31 -12.27 26.62
C GLU A 176 -9.69 -11.74 27.05
N LYS A 177 -10.60 -11.50 26.10
CA LYS A 177 -12.01 -11.19 26.39
C LYS A 177 -12.79 -12.43 26.87
N GLY A 178 -12.23 -13.62 26.73
CA GLY A 178 -12.87 -14.89 27.08
C GLY A 178 -13.97 -15.29 26.11
N TRP A 179 -13.91 -14.78 24.87
CA TRP A 179 -14.76 -15.27 23.79
C TRP A 179 -14.25 -16.65 23.38
N SER A 180 -15.17 -17.61 23.33
CA SER A 180 -14.83 -19.03 23.23
C SER A 180 -15.31 -19.66 21.92
N THR A 181 -16.20 -18.98 21.20
CA THR A 181 -16.77 -19.43 19.93
C THR A 181 -16.73 -18.32 18.88
N ALA A 182 -16.29 -18.64 17.67
CA ALA A 182 -16.23 -17.70 16.56
C ALA A 182 -16.98 -18.23 15.32
N ALA A 183 -17.64 -17.32 14.61
CA ALA A 183 -18.03 -17.50 13.23
C ALA A 183 -17.07 -16.71 12.33
N VAL A 184 -16.64 -17.31 11.23
CA VAL A 184 -15.76 -16.68 10.24
C VAL A 184 -16.54 -16.44 8.94
N LEU A 185 -16.54 -15.19 8.45
CA LEU A 185 -17.02 -14.84 7.12
C LEU A 185 -15.82 -14.49 6.25
N GLN A 186 -15.59 -15.30 5.22
CA GLN A 186 -14.45 -15.16 4.31
C GLN A 186 -14.88 -14.57 2.98
N ASP A 187 -14.21 -13.51 2.53
CA ASP A 187 -14.23 -13.13 1.12
C ASP A 187 -13.49 -14.19 0.30
N ASN A 188 -14.24 -14.94 -0.51
CA ASN A 188 -13.70 -16.01 -1.35
C ASN A 188 -13.39 -15.54 -2.78
N SER A 189 -13.35 -14.23 -3.00
CA SER A 189 -12.92 -13.61 -4.25
C SER A 189 -11.49 -13.06 -4.22
N SER A 190 -10.85 -13.01 -3.04
CA SER A 190 -9.49 -12.48 -2.86
C SER A 190 -8.62 -13.36 -1.97
N ASP A 191 -7.35 -13.54 -2.32
CA ASP A 191 -6.40 -14.30 -1.49
C ASP A 191 -6.19 -13.64 -0.12
N TYR A 192 -6.26 -12.31 -0.04
CA TYR A 192 -6.29 -11.56 1.21
C TYR A 192 -7.39 -12.06 2.18
N GLY A 193 -8.64 -12.17 1.71
CA GLY A 193 -9.75 -12.67 2.54
C GLY A 193 -9.56 -14.13 2.94
N GLN A 194 -9.07 -14.98 2.03
CA GLN A 194 -8.81 -16.39 2.31
C GLN A 194 -7.69 -16.59 3.34
N ASN A 195 -6.60 -15.83 3.22
CA ASN A 195 -5.43 -15.89 4.11
C ASN A 195 -5.78 -15.36 5.50
N LEU A 196 -6.48 -14.23 5.59
CA LEU A 196 -7.01 -13.71 6.86
C LEU A 196 -7.88 -14.74 7.60
N ALA A 197 -8.84 -15.34 6.89
CA ALA A 197 -9.72 -16.33 7.48
C ALA A 197 -8.94 -17.55 7.98
N SER A 198 -8.03 -18.07 7.17
CA SER A 198 -7.23 -19.25 7.51
C SER A 198 -6.28 -18.97 8.69
N GLN A 199 -5.61 -17.81 8.69
CA GLN A 199 -4.67 -17.44 9.74
C GLN A 199 -5.40 -17.15 11.07
N PHE A 200 -6.56 -16.48 11.05
CA PHE A 200 -7.37 -16.30 12.25
C PHE A 200 -7.85 -17.63 12.85
N GLU A 201 -8.21 -18.61 12.01
CA GLU A 201 -8.57 -19.96 12.50
C GLU A 201 -7.39 -20.68 13.19
N GLU A 202 -6.14 -20.35 12.84
CA GLU A 202 -4.94 -20.90 13.46
C GLU A 202 -4.57 -20.16 14.77
N ASP A 203 -4.73 -18.84 14.79
CA ASP A 203 -4.29 -17.98 15.90
C ASP A 203 -5.32 -17.87 17.02
N TYR A 204 -6.61 -18.08 16.73
CA TYR A 204 -7.67 -18.07 17.73
C TYR A 204 -7.72 -19.38 18.52
N SER A 205 -7.62 -19.32 19.86
CA SER A 205 -7.61 -20.53 20.69
C SER A 205 -8.99 -21.15 20.93
N GLY A 206 -10.06 -20.41 20.65
CA GLY A 206 -11.44 -20.86 20.78
C GLY A 206 -11.93 -21.73 19.62
N ASP A 207 -13.20 -22.12 19.68
CA ASP A 207 -13.82 -22.98 18.66
C ASP A 207 -14.41 -22.15 17.51
N VAL A 208 -13.95 -22.40 16.29
CA VAL A 208 -14.61 -21.87 15.08
C VAL A 208 -15.82 -22.74 14.77
N VAL A 209 -17.00 -22.26 15.14
CA VAL A 209 -18.26 -23.04 15.09
C VAL A 209 -18.90 -23.05 13.70
N ILE A 210 -18.56 -22.06 12.87
CA ILE A 210 -18.98 -22.00 11.47
C ILE A 210 -18.03 -21.11 10.65
N LYS A 211 -17.78 -21.54 9.41
CA LYS A 211 -17.12 -20.75 8.38
C LYS A 211 -18.03 -20.66 7.16
N GLU A 212 -18.37 -19.45 6.78
CA GLU A 212 -19.16 -19.15 5.59
C GLU A 212 -18.36 -18.23 4.67
N SER A 213 -18.82 -18.09 3.43
CA SER A 213 -18.14 -17.28 2.43
C SER A 213 -19.09 -16.32 1.74
N PHE A 214 -18.53 -15.19 1.32
CA PHE A 214 -19.15 -14.23 0.42
C PHE A 214 -18.18 -13.91 -0.73
N LEU A 215 -18.63 -13.13 -1.71
CA LEU A 215 -17.81 -12.64 -2.81
C LEU A 215 -17.82 -11.11 -2.83
N SER A 216 -16.74 -10.50 -3.33
CA SER A 216 -16.74 -9.07 -3.61
C SER A 216 -17.88 -8.68 -4.56
N GLY A 217 -18.59 -7.61 -4.22
CA GLY A 217 -19.78 -7.13 -4.91
C GLY A 217 -21.09 -7.76 -4.41
N ASP A 218 -21.06 -8.73 -3.50
CA ASP A 218 -22.27 -9.19 -2.82
C ASP A 218 -22.87 -8.07 -1.96
N THR A 219 -24.20 -8.01 -1.89
CA THR A 219 -24.92 -6.97 -1.12
C THR A 219 -25.98 -7.56 -0.19
N ASP A 220 -26.28 -8.85 -0.30
CA ASP A 220 -27.23 -9.56 0.54
C ASP A 220 -26.52 -10.73 1.22
N PHE A 221 -26.37 -10.62 2.54
CA PHE A 221 -25.70 -11.60 3.38
C PHE A 221 -26.68 -12.34 4.27
N SER A 222 -28.00 -12.18 4.04
CA SER A 222 -29.04 -12.71 4.93
C SER A 222 -28.98 -14.23 5.10
N SER A 223 -28.63 -14.99 4.06
CA SER A 223 -28.52 -16.44 4.16
C SER A 223 -27.36 -16.87 5.06
N ILE A 224 -26.17 -16.31 4.85
CA ILE A 224 -24.98 -16.66 5.64
C ILE A 224 -25.13 -16.17 7.08
N LEU A 225 -25.71 -14.98 7.29
CA LEU A 225 -25.97 -14.43 8.62
C LEU A 225 -27.03 -15.22 9.39
N ASN A 226 -28.01 -15.81 8.72
CA ASN A 226 -28.95 -16.73 9.38
C ASN A 226 -28.23 -18.00 9.88
N ASN A 227 -27.24 -18.51 9.14
CA ASN A 227 -26.45 -19.66 9.57
C ASN A 227 -25.55 -19.29 10.76
N VAL A 228 -24.90 -18.11 10.71
CA VAL A 228 -24.13 -17.54 11.84
C VAL A 228 -25.01 -17.41 13.08
N LYS A 229 -26.18 -16.79 12.95
CA LYS A 229 -27.14 -16.62 14.04
C LYS A 229 -27.59 -17.95 14.66
N ALA A 230 -27.69 -19.01 13.86
CA ALA A 230 -28.07 -20.33 14.34
C ALA A 230 -26.98 -20.99 15.21
N GLN A 231 -25.72 -20.57 15.09
CA GLN A 231 -24.62 -21.03 15.95
C GLN A 231 -24.47 -20.22 17.24
N ASP A 232 -25.02 -18.99 17.28
CA ASP A 232 -24.93 -18.09 18.45
C ASP A 232 -23.48 -17.88 18.94
N PRO A 233 -22.55 -17.43 18.08
CA PRO A 233 -21.13 -17.31 18.43
C PRO A 233 -20.88 -16.09 19.34
N ASP A 234 -19.80 -16.14 20.11
CA ASP A 234 -19.31 -14.97 20.87
C ASP A 234 -18.73 -13.91 19.92
N VAL A 235 -18.08 -14.35 18.83
CA VAL A 235 -17.37 -13.51 17.86
C VAL A 235 -17.84 -13.78 16.42
N LEU A 236 -17.94 -12.72 15.63
CA LEU A 236 -18.02 -12.75 14.17
C LEU A 236 -16.75 -12.12 13.59
N PHE A 237 -15.84 -12.94 13.05
CA PHE A 237 -14.68 -12.44 12.33
C PHE A 237 -15.02 -12.24 10.85
N ILE A 238 -14.79 -11.02 10.34
CA ILE A 238 -15.03 -10.66 8.94
C ILE A 238 -13.68 -10.52 8.24
N ALA A 239 -13.33 -11.51 7.42
CA ALA A 239 -12.12 -11.52 6.61
C ALA A 239 -12.39 -10.94 5.21
N GLY A 240 -12.21 -9.63 5.06
CA GLY A 240 -12.45 -8.92 3.80
C GLY A 240 -12.23 -7.41 3.91
N TYR A 241 -12.88 -6.67 3.00
CA TYR A 241 -12.73 -5.22 2.84
C TYR A 241 -13.98 -4.45 3.28
N TYR A 242 -13.85 -3.13 3.46
CA TYR A 242 -14.92 -2.27 3.97
C TYR A 242 -16.26 -2.34 3.21
N PRO A 243 -16.35 -2.52 1.88
CA PRO A 243 -17.64 -2.44 1.19
C PRO A 243 -18.60 -3.54 1.66
N GLU A 244 -18.15 -4.80 1.61
CA GLU A 244 -18.90 -5.93 2.09
C GLU A 244 -18.95 -5.95 3.62
N GLY A 245 -17.85 -5.62 4.30
CA GLY A 245 -17.79 -5.59 5.75
C GLY A 245 -18.84 -4.67 6.38
N GLY A 246 -18.99 -3.44 5.88
CA GLY A 246 -19.99 -2.50 6.37
C GLY A 246 -21.42 -3.01 6.17
N ALA A 247 -21.71 -3.57 4.98
CA ALA A 247 -23.01 -4.17 4.69
C ALA A 247 -23.31 -5.42 5.55
N ILE A 248 -22.30 -6.24 5.83
CA ILE A 248 -22.38 -7.40 6.74
C ILE A 248 -22.69 -6.93 8.15
N VAL A 249 -21.96 -5.95 8.70
CA VAL A 249 -22.17 -5.42 10.06
C VAL A 249 -23.58 -4.88 10.21
N LYS A 250 -24.04 -4.06 9.25
CA LYS A 250 -25.41 -3.54 9.23
C LYS A 250 -26.44 -4.66 9.29
N GLN A 251 -26.36 -5.61 8.37
CA GLN A 251 -27.33 -6.70 8.27
C GLN A 251 -27.27 -7.61 9.51
N ALA A 252 -26.09 -7.88 10.05
CA ALA A 252 -25.93 -8.68 11.26
C ALA A 252 -26.65 -8.05 12.46
N ARG A 253 -26.46 -6.74 12.68
CA ARG A 253 -27.13 -5.99 13.76
C ARG A 253 -28.63 -5.88 13.53
N GLU A 254 -29.09 -5.58 12.32
CA GLU A 254 -30.52 -5.57 11.96
C GLU A 254 -31.19 -6.94 12.19
N MET A 255 -30.45 -8.02 12.01
CA MET A 255 -30.89 -9.39 12.27
C MET A 255 -30.80 -9.80 13.75
N GLY A 256 -30.28 -8.94 14.63
CA GLY A 256 -30.10 -9.21 16.07
C GLY A 256 -29.04 -10.27 16.34
N ILE A 257 -27.93 -10.22 15.60
CA ILE A 257 -26.68 -10.89 15.96
C ILE A 257 -25.89 -9.91 16.83
N ASP A 258 -25.73 -10.24 18.11
CA ASP A 258 -25.09 -9.38 19.11
C ASP A 258 -23.63 -9.78 19.40
N ALA A 259 -23.08 -10.74 18.64
CA ALA A 259 -21.68 -11.15 18.72
C ALA A 259 -20.73 -9.95 18.58
N ALA A 260 -19.58 -9.99 19.27
CA ALA A 260 -18.52 -9.04 19.01
C ALA A 260 -18.02 -9.24 17.57
N ILE A 261 -17.72 -8.15 16.86
CA ILE A 261 -17.26 -8.22 15.46
C ILE A 261 -15.77 -7.90 15.44
N LEU A 262 -14.99 -8.81 14.87
CA LEU A 262 -13.55 -8.64 14.66
C LEU A 262 -13.25 -8.46 13.18
N GLY A 263 -12.30 -7.58 12.86
CA GLY A 263 -11.92 -7.29 11.48
C GLY A 263 -10.44 -6.93 11.29
N PRO A 264 -9.90 -7.12 10.09
CA PRO A 264 -8.56 -6.63 9.75
C PRO A 264 -8.55 -5.11 9.55
N ASN A 265 -7.38 -4.56 9.24
CA ASN A 265 -7.19 -3.16 8.87
C ASN A 265 -8.09 -2.69 7.71
N GLY A 266 -8.45 -3.59 6.80
CA GLY A 266 -9.39 -3.33 5.70
C GLY A 266 -10.78 -2.83 6.13
N LEU A 267 -11.14 -2.95 7.42
CA LEU A 267 -12.40 -2.41 7.94
C LEU A 267 -12.21 -1.09 8.72
N GLY A 268 -10.99 -0.59 8.83
CA GLY A 268 -10.61 0.54 9.70
C GLY A 268 -10.67 1.92 9.04
N ASN A 269 -11.74 2.25 8.33
CA ASN A 269 -11.92 3.56 7.69
C ASN A 269 -13.35 4.12 7.86
N ASP A 270 -13.54 5.41 7.61
CA ASP A 270 -14.84 6.07 7.78
C ASP A 270 -15.92 5.57 6.81
N GLU A 271 -15.53 5.10 5.63
CA GLU A 271 -16.50 4.59 4.66
C GLU A 271 -17.12 3.26 5.13
N PHE A 272 -16.37 2.42 5.84
CA PHE A 272 -16.92 1.27 6.57
C PHE A 272 -18.04 1.70 7.52
N ILE A 273 -17.80 2.74 8.33
CA ILE A 273 -18.76 3.24 9.32
C ILE A 273 -20.01 3.79 8.62
N ASN A 274 -19.83 4.53 7.52
CA ASN A 274 -20.93 5.07 6.72
C ASN A 274 -21.83 3.95 6.13
N LEU A 275 -21.21 2.88 5.61
CA LEU A 275 -21.93 1.74 5.03
C LEU A 275 -22.66 0.93 6.11
N ALA A 276 -22.01 0.71 7.25
CA ALA A 276 -22.59 0.01 8.39
C ALA A 276 -23.73 0.81 9.04
N GLY A 277 -23.62 2.14 9.07
CA GLY A 277 -24.37 3.01 9.95
C GLY A 277 -23.77 2.99 11.35
N ALA A 278 -23.41 4.17 11.87
CA ALA A 278 -22.67 4.33 13.12
C ALA A 278 -23.28 3.54 14.29
N GLU A 279 -24.60 3.52 14.42
CA GLU A 279 -25.31 2.76 15.47
C GLU A 279 -25.02 1.25 15.44
N ASN A 280 -24.71 0.68 14.28
CA ASN A 280 -24.40 -0.74 14.11
C ASN A 280 -22.92 -1.06 14.38
N VAL A 281 -22.05 -0.05 14.37
CA VAL A 281 -20.63 -0.17 14.68
C VAL A 281 -20.42 -0.09 16.20
N THR A 282 -20.99 -1.08 16.88
CA THR A 282 -20.90 -1.30 18.33
C THR A 282 -20.37 -2.69 18.59
N ASP A 283 -19.51 -2.86 19.59
CA ASP A 283 -18.75 -4.10 19.83
C ASP A 283 -17.99 -4.55 18.58
N PHE A 284 -17.49 -3.58 17.82
CA PHE A 284 -16.65 -3.77 16.65
C PHE A 284 -15.20 -3.48 17.03
N TYR A 285 -14.28 -4.36 16.65
CA TYR A 285 -12.86 -4.22 16.93
C TYR A 285 -12.05 -4.59 15.69
N TYR A 286 -10.99 -3.82 15.40
CA TYR A 286 -10.11 -4.11 14.28
C TYR A 286 -8.64 -3.88 14.59
N ALA A 287 -7.76 -4.54 13.83
CA ALA A 287 -6.32 -4.40 13.95
C ALA A 287 -5.77 -3.22 13.12
N THR A 288 -4.84 -2.46 13.70
CA THR A 288 -4.15 -1.33 13.04
C THR A 288 -2.77 -1.12 13.65
N ILE A 289 -1.89 -0.38 12.98
CA ILE A 289 -0.62 0.15 13.54
C ILE A 289 -0.67 1.66 13.76
N PHE A 290 -1.76 2.31 13.35
CA PHE A 290 -1.91 3.76 13.46
C PHE A 290 -3.06 4.12 14.39
N VAL A 291 -2.76 4.94 15.39
CA VAL A 291 -3.70 5.50 16.36
C VAL A 291 -3.31 6.93 16.69
N THR A 292 -4.29 7.76 17.06
CA THR A 292 -4.11 9.18 17.38
C THR A 292 -4.63 9.50 18.79
N GLY A 293 -4.54 10.75 19.20
CA GLY A 293 -5.00 11.23 20.51
C GLY A 293 -4.09 10.75 21.64
N GLU A 294 -4.71 10.31 22.74
CA GLU A 294 -3.98 9.86 23.94
C GLU A 294 -3.20 8.56 23.74
N TYR A 295 -3.53 7.78 22.69
CA TYR A 295 -2.86 6.53 22.35
C TYR A 295 -1.80 6.71 21.27
N GLY A 296 -1.84 7.82 20.53
CA GLY A 296 -0.92 8.13 19.44
C GLY A 296 0.44 8.62 19.92
N SER A 297 1.46 8.38 19.11
CA SER A 297 2.78 9.02 19.28
C SER A 297 2.69 10.52 19.00
N ASP A 298 3.69 11.29 19.42
CA ASP A 298 3.78 12.71 19.07
C ASP A 298 3.80 12.91 17.55
N ALA A 299 4.51 12.05 16.82
CA ALA A 299 4.55 12.07 15.34
C ALA A 299 3.18 11.77 14.71
N ALA A 300 2.45 10.77 15.21
CA ALA A 300 1.10 10.45 14.74
C ALA A 300 0.11 11.60 14.98
N ASN A 301 0.21 12.25 16.14
CA ASN A 301 -0.65 13.38 16.49
C ASN A 301 -0.33 14.64 15.67
N GLU A 302 0.95 14.93 15.42
CA GLU A 302 1.36 16.03 14.56
C GLU A 302 0.88 15.81 13.11
N PHE A 303 1.08 14.60 12.59
CA PHE A 303 0.55 14.23 11.27
C PHE A 303 -0.96 14.40 11.20
N ALA A 304 -1.70 13.94 12.22
CA ALA A 304 -3.15 14.08 12.23
C ALA A 304 -3.63 15.53 12.27
N GLU A 305 -2.93 16.43 12.97
CA GLU A 305 -3.22 17.86 12.91
C GLU A 305 -3.02 18.43 11.51
N LYS A 306 -1.90 18.12 10.86
CA LYS A 306 -1.58 18.58 9.50
C LYS A 306 -2.56 18.03 8.46
N TYR A 307 -2.86 16.74 8.55
CA TYR A 307 -3.78 16.07 7.64
C TYR A 307 -5.18 16.68 7.71
N ARG A 308 -5.71 16.90 8.93
CA ARG A 308 -6.98 17.61 9.12
C ARG A 308 -6.96 19.04 8.56
N ALA A 309 -5.84 19.75 8.75
CA ALA A 309 -5.71 21.12 8.26
C ALA A 309 -5.73 21.22 6.73
N GLU A 310 -5.20 20.20 6.04
CA GLU A 310 -5.15 20.16 4.58
C GLU A 310 -6.43 19.59 3.95
N PHE A 311 -6.98 18.50 4.51
CA PHE A 311 -8.03 17.71 3.86
C PHE A 311 -9.41 17.78 4.52
N ASP A 312 -9.55 18.44 5.68
CA ASP A 312 -10.82 18.56 6.43
C ASP A 312 -11.48 17.20 6.76
N THR A 313 -10.65 16.17 6.97
CA THR A 313 -11.05 14.81 7.35
C THR A 313 -10.05 14.21 8.34
N GLU A 314 -10.49 13.25 9.15
CA GLU A 314 -9.59 12.52 10.05
C GLU A 314 -8.67 11.60 9.22
N PRO A 315 -7.39 11.44 9.59
CA PRO A 315 -6.54 10.44 8.97
C PRO A 315 -6.88 9.04 9.47
N ASP A 316 -6.62 8.05 8.62
CA ASP A 316 -6.61 6.64 8.96
C ASP A 316 -5.23 6.01 8.69
N LEU A 317 -5.14 4.70 8.89
CA LEU A 317 -3.92 3.93 8.61
C LEU A 317 -3.45 4.09 7.16
N PHE A 318 -4.36 4.22 6.20
CA PHE A 318 -4.03 4.29 4.77
C PHE A 318 -3.35 5.64 4.45
N SER A 319 -3.88 6.74 4.98
CA SER A 319 -3.21 8.05 4.88
C SER A 319 -1.88 8.10 5.62
N ALA A 320 -1.79 7.48 6.79
CA ALA A 320 -0.55 7.38 7.55
C ALA A 320 0.52 6.58 6.79
N GLY A 321 0.14 5.44 6.18
CA GLY A 321 1.03 4.62 5.36
C GLY A 321 1.51 5.35 4.10
N GLY A 322 0.64 6.11 3.43
CA GLY A 322 1.05 6.97 2.31
C GLY A 322 2.05 8.05 2.72
N TYR A 323 1.82 8.69 3.87
CA TYR A 323 2.72 9.72 4.43
C TYR A 323 4.09 9.14 4.79
N ASP A 324 4.13 7.98 5.45
CA ASP A 324 5.38 7.30 5.81
C ASP A 324 6.12 6.76 4.58
N ALA A 325 5.42 6.19 3.59
CA ALA A 325 6.05 5.74 2.36
C ALA A 325 6.72 6.89 1.59
N ALA A 326 6.06 8.05 1.53
CA ALA A 326 6.61 9.25 0.91
C ALA A 326 7.83 9.79 1.67
N ARG A 327 7.77 9.84 3.01
CA ARG A 327 8.90 10.29 3.85
C ARG A 327 10.07 9.30 3.80
N LEU A 328 9.80 7.99 3.77
CA LEU A 328 10.83 6.96 3.66
C LEU A 328 11.51 7.01 2.28
N ALA A 329 10.75 7.20 1.20
CA ALA A 329 11.31 7.42 -0.13
C ALA A 329 12.26 8.62 -0.14
N ALA A 330 11.82 9.75 0.44
CA ALA A 330 12.64 10.95 0.52
C ALA A 330 13.92 10.77 1.36
N ASP A 331 13.81 10.11 2.52
CA ASP A 331 14.94 9.77 3.38
C ASP A 331 15.96 8.87 2.66
N ALA A 332 15.51 7.83 1.96
CA ALA A 332 16.38 6.93 1.21
C ALA A 332 17.09 7.67 0.05
N ILE A 333 16.40 8.57 -0.64
CA ILE A 333 16.99 9.39 -1.71
C ILE A 333 18.06 10.34 -1.15
N ASP A 334 17.80 10.98 -0.01
CA ASP A 334 18.75 11.86 0.68
C ASP A 334 20.00 11.08 1.11
N ARG A 335 19.82 9.92 1.76
CA ARG A 335 20.93 9.04 2.18
C ARG A 335 21.73 8.50 1.00
N ALA A 336 21.07 8.17 -0.12
CA ALA A 336 21.74 7.75 -1.35
C ALA A 336 22.55 8.89 -1.99
N GLY A 337 22.20 10.15 -1.72
CA GLY A 337 22.78 11.32 -2.38
C GLY A 337 22.60 11.29 -3.90
N SER A 338 21.55 10.60 -4.38
CA SER A 338 21.31 10.31 -5.79
C SER A 338 19.85 9.99 -6.06
N THR A 339 19.39 10.30 -7.27
CA THR A 339 18.08 9.87 -7.79
C THR A 339 18.16 8.55 -8.55
N ASP A 340 19.32 7.88 -8.55
CA ASP A 340 19.55 6.58 -9.17
C ASP A 340 18.79 5.48 -8.40
N PRO A 341 17.89 4.74 -9.06
CA PRO A 341 17.08 3.72 -8.40
C PRO A 341 17.86 2.64 -7.65
N GLN A 342 19.02 2.22 -8.17
CA GLN A 342 19.83 1.20 -7.49
C GLN A 342 20.46 1.75 -6.21
N ALA A 343 20.94 3.00 -6.23
CA ALA A 343 21.46 3.65 -5.02
C ALA A 343 20.37 3.83 -3.95
N ILE A 344 19.16 4.21 -4.37
CA ILE A 344 18.00 4.37 -3.47
C ILE A 344 17.59 3.02 -2.88
N ARG A 345 17.53 1.96 -3.70
CA ARG A 345 17.25 0.61 -3.22
C ARG A 345 18.22 0.18 -2.13
N ASN A 346 19.52 0.36 -2.33
CA ASN A 346 20.52 0.03 -1.30
C ASN A 346 20.32 0.85 -0.02
N ALA A 347 19.94 2.13 -0.14
CA ALA A 347 19.60 2.94 1.02
C ALA A 347 18.33 2.43 1.72
N LEU A 348 17.31 1.98 0.97
CA LEU A 348 16.13 1.35 1.56
C LEU A 348 16.50 0.11 2.36
N GLU A 349 17.32 -0.80 1.83
CA GLU A 349 17.81 -1.99 2.57
C GLU A 349 18.53 -1.64 3.88
N GLU A 350 19.23 -0.50 3.91
CA GLU A 350 19.96 -0.03 5.10
C GLU A 350 19.07 0.71 6.11
N THR A 351 17.76 0.84 5.86
CA THR A 351 16.85 1.58 6.74
C THR A 351 16.73 0.90 8.09
N GLN A 352 17.09 1.65 9.13
CA GLN A 352 16.96 1.26 10.53
C GLN A 352 16.50 2.48 11.33
N ASP A 353 15.59 2.24 12.28
CA ASP A 353 15.09 3.25 13.20
C ASP A 353 14.51 4.50 12.53
N PHE A 354 13.83 4.31 11.39
CA PHE A 354 13.12 5.40 10.72
C PHE A 354 11.84 5.75 11.49
N GLU A 355 11.76 6.98 11.99
CA GLU A 355 10.63 7.49 12.78
C GLU A 355 9.42 7.86 11.90
N GLY A 356 8.59 6.85 11.64
CA GLY A 356 7.29 6.99 10.98
C GLY A 356 6.16 7.38 11.93
N VAL A 357 5.04 7.80 11.34
CA VAL A 357 3.78 8.09 12.06
C VAL A 357 3.03 6.81 12.41
N THR A 358 3.26 5.73 11.67
CA THR A 358 2.76 4.36 11.92
C THR A 358 3.65 3.57 12.89
N GLY A 359 4.78 4.14 13.31
CA GLY A 359 5.76 3.47 14.17
C GLY A 359 7.18 3.57 13.61
N ASN A 360 8.10 2.89 14.29
CA ASN A 360 9.49 2.82 13.87
C ASN A 360 9.65 1.77 12.76
N ILE A 361 10.27 2.13 11.65
CA ILE A 361 10.50 1.24 10.51
C ILE A 361 11.97 0.83 10.47
N SER A 362 12.21 -0.48 10.59
CA SER A 362 13.48 -1.14 10.35
C SER A 362 13.21 -2.36 9.49
N PHE A 363 13.88 -2.47 8.34
CA PHE A 363 13.70 -3.63 7.47
C PHE A 363 14.53 -4.81 7.96
N ASP A 364 13.94 -6.00 7.87
CA ASP A 364 14.64 -7.27 7.98
C ASP A 364 15.26 -7.70 6.63
N GLU A 365 15.78 -8.93 6.56
CA GLU A 365 16.41 -9.46 5.35
C GLU A 365 15.43 -9.73 4.20
N ASP A 366 14.12 -9.77 4.50
CA ASP A 366 13.05 -9.98 3.53
C ASP A 366 12.34 -8.64 3.19
N HIS A 367 12.93 -7.50 3.56
CA HIS A 367 12.41 -6.15 3.32
C HIS A 367 11.06 -5.87 4.00
N ASN A 368 10.80 -6.53 5.13
CA ASN A 368 9.60 -6.38 5.92
C ASN A 368 9.87 -5.62 7.22
N PRO A 369 8.87 -4.92 7.78
CA PRO A 369 9.01 -4.13 8.99
C PRO A 369 8.62 -4.96 10.22
N VAL A 370 9.33 -4.78 11.33
CA VAL A 370 8.91 -5.35 12.63
C VAL A 370 8.08 -4.31 13.38
N MET A 371 6.77 -4.52 13.51
CA MET A 371 5.86 -3.54 14.11
C MET A 371 4.95 -4.13 15.19
N ASN A 372 4.61 -3.28 16.16
CA ASN A 372 3.56 -3.59 17.13
C ASN A 372 2.20 -3.18 16.56
N SER A 373 1.16 -3.93 16.91
CA SER A 373 -0.21 -3.65 16.48
C SER A 373 -1.05 -3.10 17.62
N PHE A 374 -2.18 -2.51 17.29
CA PHE A 374 -3.26 -2.12 18.18
C PHE A 374 -4.54 -2.83 17.75
N VAL A 375 -5.39 -3.14 18.72
CA VAL A 375 -6.80 -3.46 18.51
C VAL A 375 -7.62 -2.25 18.96
N VAL A 376 -8.36 -1.65 18.03
CA VAL A 376 -9.20 -0.48 18.30
C VAL A 376 -10.65 -0.92 18.33
N GLY A 377 -11.35 -0.62 19.44
CA GLY A 377 -12.76 -0.93 19.63
C GLY A 377 -13.66 0.28 19.41
N TYR A 378 -14.87 0.02 18.91
CA TYR A 378 -15.87 1.04 18.58
C TYR A 378 -17.20 0.84 19.32
N THR A 379 -17.87 1.95 19.58
CA THR A 379 -19.25 2.00 20.09
C THR A 379 -19.98 3.15 19.42
N GLU A 380 -21.11 2.83 18.77
CA GLU A 380 -21.89 3.79 17.98
C GLU A 380 -21.05 4.57 16.95
N GLY A 381 -20.05 3.92 16.33
CA GLY A 381 -19.19 4.53 15.32
C GLY A 381 -18.04 5.37 15.88
N GLU A 382 -17.90 5.46 17.20
CA GLU A 382 -16.83 6.21 17.87
C GLU A 382 -15.83 5.26 18.55
N ILE A 383 -14.55 5.65 18.56
CA ILE A 383 -13.51 4.88 19.27
C ILE A 383 -13.86 4.80 20.76
N SER A 384 -13.97 3.58 21.29
CA SER A 384 -14.29 3.27 22.67
C SER A 384 -13.13 2.68 23.46
N SER A 385 -12.15 2.08 22.77
CA SER A 385 -10.96 1.47 23.38
C SER A 385 -9.82 1.35 22.37
N VAL A 386 -8.59 1.36 22.88
CA VAL A 386 -7.38 1.05 22.12
C VAL A 386 -6.49 0.16 23.01
N GLU A 387 -6.17 -1.02 22.53
CA GLU A 387 -5.34 -2.00 23.23
C GLU A 387 -4.10 -2.31 22.39
N ALA A 388 -2.92 -2.04 22.93
CA ALA A 388 -1.67 -2.39 22.27
C ALA A 388 -1.41 -3.89 22.38
N VAL A 389 -1.11 -4.53 21.25
CA VAL A 389 -0.75 -5.94 21.17
C VAL A 389 0.65 -6.05 20.57
N THR A 390 1.60 -6.45 21.40
CA THR A 390 2.98 -6.68 20.98
C THR A 390 3.08 -8.01 20.25
N ALA A 391 3.68 -8.01 19.06
CA ALA A 391 4.13 -9.23 18.41
C ALA A 391 5.23 -9.89 19.28
N GLU A 392 5.19 -11.21 19.46
CA GLU A 392 6.22 -11.98 20.22
C GLU A 392 7.34 -12.54 19.34
#